data_AF-A0A8T5EQG6-F1
#
_entry.id   AF-A0A8T5EQG6-F1
#
_cell.length_a   1.000
_cell.length_b   1.000
_cell.length_c   1.000
_cell.angle_alpha   90.00
_cell.angle_beta   90.00
_cell.angle_gamma   90.00
#
_symmetry.space_group_name_H-M   'P 1'
#
loop_
_entity.id
_entity.type
_entity.pdbx_description
1 polymer ?
#
loop_
_entity_poly.entity_id
_entity_poly.type
_entity_poly.pdbx_seq_one_letter_code
_entity_poly.pdbx_strand_id
1 'polypeptide(L)'
;SWSNNISQNLDEIQVSIGTHLAWVASNANLTNLPPGVDCNGNGWIMGSGPSAHCMCDEGFERPDGNWLGCSLIGTENTNSSEADPHAASLGEYGVGHSTVTFILDKQTRKRVAWTGINWDVQEFLLDIQALSSE
;
A
#
# COMPACT_ATOMS: atom_id res chain seq x y z
N SER A 1 -4.49 -20.20 -8.90
CA SER A 1 -5.96 -20.22 -9.06
C SER A 1 -6.59 -19.83 -7.73
N TRP A 2 -7.63 -18.99 -7.74
CA TRP A 2 -8.31 -18.62 -6.50
C TRP A 2 -9.28 -19.70 -6.08
N SER A 3 -9.34 -19.95 -4.78
CA SER A 3 -10.32 -20.84 -4.15
C SER A 3 -11.15 -20.04 -3.16
N ASN A 4 -12.47 -20.22 -3.22
CA ASN A 4 -13.37 -19.60 -2.26
C ASN A 4 -13.33 -20.41 -0.95
N ASN A 5 -13.09 -19.73 0.16
CA ASN A 5 -13.14 -20.34 1.49
C ASN A 5 -14.21 -19.65 2.32
N ILE A 6 -15.32 -20.34 2.58
CA ILE A 6 -16.40 -19.82 3.44
C ILE A 6 -16.07 -20.29 4.86
N SER A 7 -15.23 -19.54 5.56
CA SER A 7 -14.96 -19.79 6.97
C SER A 7 -15.68 -18.79 7.85
N GLN A 8 -16.39 -19.27 8.87
CA GLN A 8 -16.88 -18.44 9.98
C GLN A 8 -15.81 -18.29 11.08
N ASN A 9 -14.68 -18.99 10.95
CA ASN A 9 -13.58 -18.99 11.89
C ASN A 9 -12.28 -18.55 11.22
N LEU A 10 -11.83 -17.33 11.53
CA LEU A 10 -10.63 -16.74 10.94
C LEU A 10 -9.35 -17.51 11.30
N ASP A 11 -9.34 -18.26 12.40
CA ASP A 11 -8.16 -18.99 12.89
C ASP A 11 -7.84 -20.23 12.02
N GLU A 12 -8.79 -20.68 11.20
CA GLU A 12 -8.61 -21.84 10.31
C GLU A 12 -7.96 -21.47 8.96
N ILE A 13 -7.89 -20.17 8.64
CA ILE A 13 -7.34 -19.70 7.36
C ILE A 13 -5.82 -19.72 7.44
N GLN A 14 -5.20 -20.71 6.78
CA GLN A 14 -3.74 -20.81 6.68
C GLN A 14 -3.19 -19.77 5.71
N VAL A 15 -2.49 -18.76 6.25
CA VAL A 15 -1.84 -17.70 5.47
C VAL A 15 -0.34 -17.93 5.45
N SER A 16 0.24 -18.08 4.26
CA SER A 16 1.68 -18.19 4.06
C SER A 16 2.26 -16.92 3.42
N ILE A 17 3.58 -16.81 3.32
CA ILE A 17 4.28 -15.64 2.73
C ILE A 17 3.86 -15.35 1.27
N GLY A 18 3.34 -16.34 0.54
CA GLY A 18 2.84 -16.17 -0.83
C GLY A 18 1.31 -16.20 -0.96
N THR A 19 0.56 -16.09 0.15
CA THR A 19 -0.89 -16.18 0.12
C THR A 19 -1.51 -14.79 -0.03
N HIS A 20 -2.12 -14.51 -1.17
CA HIS A 20 -2.97 -13.34 -1.37
C HIS A 20 -4.39 -13.63 -0.87
N LEU A 21 -4.96 -12.68 -0.13
CA LEU A 21 -6.29 -12.81 0.46
C LEU A 21 -7.16 -11.65 0.00
N ALA A 22 -8.40 -11.98 -0.37
CA ALA A 22 -9.46 -11.02 -0.59
C ALA A 22 -10.66 -11.43 0.27
N TRP A 23 -11.36 -10.45 0.83
CA TRP A 23 -12.58 -10.69 1.59
C TRP A 23 -13.75 -9.97 0.93
N VAL A 24 -14.93 -10.55 1.02
CA VAL A 24 -16.17 -9.94 0.57
C VAL A 24 -17.25 -10.18 1.63
N ALA A 25 -18.18 -9.24 1.76
CA ALA A 25 -19.33 -9.39 2.66
C ALA A 25 -20.12 -10.68 2.35
N SER A 26 -20.63 -11.33 3.40
CA SER A 26 -21.33 -12.62 3.30
C SER A 26 -22.60 -12.59 2.45
N ASN A 27 -23.16 -11.41 2.21
CA ASN A 27 -24.33 -11.17 1.37
C ASN A 27 -23.98 -10.70 -0.07
N ALA A 28 -22.71 -10.65 -0.44
CA ALA A 28 -22.30 -10.25 -1.77
C ALA A 28 -22.57 -11.35 -2.81
N ASN A 29 -22.85 -10.92 -4.04
CA ASN A 29 -23.01 -11.85 -5.15
C ASN A 29 -21.64 -12.30 -5.68
N LEU A 30 -21.30 -13.56 -5.41
CA LEU A 30 -20.02 -14.18 -5.82
C LEU A 30 -19.81 -14.14 -7.35
N THR A 31 -20.88 -14.12 -8.15
CA THR A 31 -20.79 -14.05 -9.61
C THR A 31 -20.28 -12.69 -10.12
N ASN A 32 -20.42 -11.64 -9.30
CA ASN A 32 -19.93 -10.30 -9.62
C ASN A 32 -18.50 -10.06 -9.13
N LEU A 33 -17.89 -11.04 -8.46
CA LEU A 33 -16.50 -10.91 -8.05
C LEU A 33 -15.60 -10.95 -9.29
N PRO A 34 -14.59 -10.07 -9.37
CA PRO A 34 -13.64 -10.11 -10.46
C PRO A 34 -12.92 -11.46 -10.47
N PRO A 35 -12.56 -11.97 -11.66
CA PRO A 35 -11.72 -13.16 -11.74
C PRO A 35 -10.43 -12.89 -10.98
N GLY A 36 -10.01 -13.83 -10.12
CA GLY A 36 -8.75 -13.72 -9.39
C GLY A 36 -7.50 -13.93 -10.28
N VAL A 37 -7.51 -13.44 -11.50
CA VAL A 37 -6.30 -13.35 -12.30
C VAL A 37 -6.16 -11.90 -12.65
N ASP A 38 -5.44 -11.21 -11.77
CA ASP A 38 -5.15 -9.79 -11.88
C ASP A 38 -3.81 -9.60 -12.61
N CYS A 39 -3.61 -8.43 -13.21
CA CYS A 39 -2.28 -8.00 -13.67
C CYS A 39 -1.58 -8.96 -14.64
N ASN A 40 -2.35 -9.59 -15.55
CA ASN A 40 -1.87 -10.61 -16.48
C ASN A 40 -1.23 -11.84 -15.80
N GLY A 41 -1.60 -12.11 -14.54
CA GLY A 41 -1.13 -13.24 -13.75
C GLY A 41 0.20 -13.02 -13.03
N ASN A 42 0.74 -11.80 -13.03
CA ASN A 42 2.02 -11.45 -12.38
C ASN A 42 1.85 -10.31 -11.36
N GLY A 43 0.74 -10.32 -10.62
CA GLY A 43 0.46 -9.34 -9.58
C GLY A 43 -0.99 -9.34 -9.10
N TRP A 44 -1.34 -8.29 -8.35
CA TRP A 44 -2.68 -8.06 -7.81
C TRP A 44 -3.12 -6.60 -7.99
N ILE A 45 -4.42 -6.34 -8.18
CA ILE A 45 -4.93 -4.97 -8.33
C ILE A 45 -5.15 -4.34 -6.96
N MET A 46 -4.55 -3.16 -6.74
CA MET A 46 -4.84 -2.26 -5.64
C MET A 46 -5.77 -1.14 -6.10
N GLY A 47 -6.74 -0.78 -5.27
CA GLY A 47 -7.66 0.33 -5.54
C GLY A 47 -8.88 -0.08 -6.37
N SER A 48 -9.66 0.90 -6.82
CA SER A 48 -10.87 0.67 -7.62
C SER A 48 -11.14 1.82 -8.58
N GLY A 49 -11.88 1.53 -9.67
CA GLY A 49 -12.24 2.54 -10.66
C GLY A 49 -11.01 3.14 -11.35
N PRO A 50 -10.99 4.48 -11.59
CA PRO A 50 -9.87 5.15 -12.29
C PRO A 50 -8.54 5.10 -11.54
N SER A 51 -8.54 4.80 -10.23
CA SER A 51 -7.34 4.75 -9.39
C SER A 51 -6.84 3.32 -9.18
N ALA A 52 -7.45 2.33 -9.83
CA ALA A 52 -6.99 0.95 -9.77
C ALA A 52 -5.64 0.81 -10.48
N HIS A 53 -4.66 0.18 -9.82
CA HIS A 53 -3.36 -0.11 -10.39
C HIS A 53 -2.83 -1.46 -9.92
N CYS A 54 -1.96 -2.05 -10.74
CA CYS A 54 -1.32 -3.32 -10.45
C CYS A 54 -0.11 -3.15 -9.54
N MET A 55 -0.06 -4.04 -8.55
CA MET A 55 1.07 -4.31 -7.70
C MET A 55 1.71 -5.60 -8.21
N CYS A 56 2.83 -5.44 -8.92
CA CYS A 56 3.49 -6.54 -9.62
C CYS A 56 4.29 -7.44 -8.68
N ASP A 57 4.35 -8.73 -9.05
CA ASP A 57 5.18 -9.71 -8.37
C ASP A 57 6.68 -9.44 -8.60
N GLU A 58 7.53 -10.05 -7.78
CA GLU A 58 8.99 -9.91 -7.90
C GLU A 58 9.48 -10.28 -9.31
N GLY A 59 10.30 -9.39 -9.91
CA GLY A 59 10.81 -9.55 -11.27
C GLY A 59 9.91 -8.94 -12.36
N PHE A 60 8.75 -8.39 -11.98
CA PHE A 60 7.85 -7.68 -12.88
C PHE A 60 7.69 -6.22 -12.43
N GLU A 61 7.58 -5.32 -13.40
CA GLU A 61 7.27 -3.92 -13.20
C GLU A 61 6.02 -3.54 -13.98
N ARG A 62 5.38 -2.45 -13.55
CA ARG A 62 4.20 -1.93 -14.25
C ARG A 62 4.69 -1.18 -15.49
N PRO A 63 4.20 -1.55 -16.69
CA PRO A 63 4.57 -0.86 -17.90
C PRO A 63 3.94 0.53 -17.96
N ASP A 64 4.66 1.48 -18.56
CA ASP A 64 4.26 2.86 -18.73
C ASP A 64 2.91 2.95 -19.49
N GLY A 65 1.94 3.67 -18.92
CA GLY A 65 0.60 3.82 -19.48
C GLY A 65 -0.31 2.59 -19.35
N ASN A 66 0.19 1.45 -18.85
CA ASN A 66 -0.62 0.27 -18.57
C ASN A 66 -0.70 -0.01 -17.07
N TRP A 67 -1.64 0.68 -16.42
CA TRP A 67 -1.82 0.62 -14.97
C TRP A 67 -2.34 -0.72 -14.47
N LEU A 68 -2.89 -1.55 -15.35
CA LEU A 68 -3.56 -2.82 -15.01
C LEU A 68 -2.78 -4.05 -15.50
N GLY A 69 -1.49 -3.90 -15.82
CA GLY A 69 -0.63 -4.98 -16.26
C GLY A 69 0.74 -4.96 -15.60
N CYS A 70 1.43 -6.09 -15.70
CA CYS A 70 2.80 -6.27 -15.25
C CYS A 70 3.63 -6.86 -16.40
N SER A 71 4.81 -6.30 -16.64
CA SER A 71 5.81 -6.70 -17.64
C SER A 71 7.12 -7.07 -16.96
N LEU A 72 7.94 -7.90 -17.61
CA LEU A 72 9.26 -8.25 -17.06
C LEU A 72 10.14 -7.01 -17.02
N ILE A 73 10.88 -6.84 -15.91
CA ILE A 73 11.79 -5.71 -15.74
C ILE A 73 12.80 -5.66 -16.89
N GLY A 74 12.92 -4.51 -17.54
CA GLY A 74 13.86 -4.28 -18.65
C GLY A 74 13.35 -4.69 -20.03
N THR A 75 12.04 -4.92 -20.18
CA THR A 75 11.39 -5.16 -21.50
C THR A 75 10.68 -3.93 -22.08
N GLU A 76 10.64 -2.82 -21.34
CA GLU A 76 9.94 -1.58 -21.69
C GLU A 76 10.77 -0.64 -22.58
N ASN A 77 10.16 -0.14 -23.65
CA ASN A 77 10.69 0.96 -24.46
C ASN A 77 10.33 2.28 -23.78
N THR A 78 11.33 2.96 -23.22
CA THR A 78 11.23 4.25 -22.54
C THR A 78 10.78 5.37 -23.49
N ASN A 79 9.48 5.51 -23.72
CA ASN A 79 8.92 6.61 -24.53
C ASN A 79 7.50 6.99 -24.09
N SER A 80 7.26 7.10 -22.79
CA SER A 80 6.05 7.74 -22.29
C SER A 80 6.42 8.92 -21.38
N SER A 81 5.71 10.03 -21.57
CA SER A 81 5.89 11.27 -20.83
C SER A 81 4.81 11.43 -19.75
N GLU A 82 4.25 10.32 -19.26
CA GLU A 82 3.28 10.34 -18.18
C GLU A 82 4.01 10.43 -16.85
N ALA A 83 3.77 11.52 -16.12
CA ALA A 83 4.38 11.76 -14.83
C ALA A 83 4.00 10.64 -13.88
N ASP A 84 5.00 9.92 -13.37
CA ASP A 84 4.82 8.94 -12.32
C ASP A 84 4.12 9.60 -11.11
N PRO A 85 2.86 9.21 -10.80
CA PRO A 85 2.14 9.73 -9.65
C PRO A 85 2.83 9.37 -8.33
N HIS A 86 3.72 8.37 -8.30
CA HIS A 86 4.61 8.14 -7.15
C HIS A 86 5.73 9.17 -7.07
N ALA A 87 6.37 9.55 -8.19
CA ALA A 87 7.42 10.58 -8.19
C ALA A 87 6.92 11.94 -7.66
N ALA A 88 5.64 12.28 -7.90
CA ALA A 88 5.01 13.45 -7.28
C ALA A 88 4.87 13.33 -5.76
N SER A 89 4.71 12.11 -5.23
CA SER A 89 4.55 11.82 -3.80
C SER A 89 5.88 11.59 -3.06
N LEU A 90 7.00 11.34 -3.76
CA LEU A 90 8.32 11.15 -3.14
C LEU A 90 8.91 12.44 -2.53
N GLY A 91 8.31 13.59 -2.81
CA GLY A 91 8.60 14.86 -2.14
C GLY A 91 7.78 15.09 -0.86
N GLU A 92 6.72 14.31 -0.64
CA GLU A 92 5.88 14.36 0.55
C GLU A 92 6.29 13.26 1.51
N TYR A 93 7.12 13.60 2.50
CA TYR A 93 7.35 12.74 3.66
C TYR A 93 6.05 12.66 4.47
N GLY A 94 5.17 11.74 4.09
CA GLY A 94 3.91 11.45 4.79
C GLY A 94 4.06 10.24 5.73
N VAL A 95 3.45 10.33 6.91
CA VAL A 95 3.26 9.18 7.78
C VAL A 95 1.88 8.59 7.49
N GLY A 96 1.81 7.28 7.25
CA GLY A 96 0.54 6.61 6.94
C GLY A 96 -0.49 6.78 8.07
N HIS A 97 -1.78 6.86 7.73
CA HIS A 97 -2.87 7.15 8.69
C HIS A 97 -2.93 6.19 9.91
N SER A 98 -2.48 4.94 9.75
CA SER A 98 -2.48 3.92 10.80
C SER A 98 -1.15 3.85 11.59
N THR A 99 -0.26 4.82 11.41
CA THR A 99 1.06 4.85 12.05
C THR A 99 1.05 5.83 13.23
N VAL A 100 1.84 5.53 14.26
CA VAL A 100 2.08 6.43 15.39
C VAL A 100 3.58 6.68 15.51
N THR A 101 3.97 7.95 15.53
CA THR A 101 5.37 8.40 15.69
C THR A 101 5.57 8.95 17.10
N PHE A 102 6.59 8.47 17.82
CA PHE A 102 6.91 8.96 19.16
C PHE A 102 8.17 9.82 19.16
N ILE A 103 8.14 10.94 19.89
CA ILE A 103 9.34 11.71 20.22
C ILE A 103 9.78 11.34 21.63
N LEU A 104 11.03 10.91 21.76
CA LEU A 104 11.66 10.53 23.02
C LEU A 104 12.65 11.61 23.46
N ASP A 105 12.74 11.87 24.76
CA ASP A 105 13.78 12.74 25.31
C ASP A 105 15.14 12.02 25.44
N LYS A 106 16.17 12.74 25.90
CA LYS A 106 17.53 12.22 26.10
C LYS A 106 17.59 11.07 27.12
N GLN A 107 16.58 10.94 27.99
CA GLN A 107 16.44 9.85 28.95
C GLN A 107 15.49 8.76 28.44
N THR A 108 15.18 8.73 27.14
CA THR A 108 14.32 7.75 26.47
C THR A 108 12.87 7.74 26.94
N ARG A 109 12.40 8.82 27.58
CA ARG A 109 11.01 8.94 28.01
C ARG A 109 10.16 9.47 26.86
N LYS A 110 8.97 8.89 26.67
CA LYS A 110 8.01 9.32 25.67
C LYS A 110 7.48 10.70 26.05
N ARG A 111 7.66 11.70 25.18
CA ARG A 111 7.18 13.08 25.41
C ARG A 111 5.98 13.43 24.55
N VAL A 112 6.02 13.03 23.27
CA VAL A 112 4.96 13.32 22.30
C VAL A 112 4.63 12.07 21.51
N ALA A 113 3.36 11.92 21.14
CA ALA A 113 2.85 10.89 20.26
C ALA A 113 2.05 11.54 19.12
N TRP A 114 2.58 11.42 17.91
CA TRP A 114 1.94 11.86 16.66
C TRP A 114 1.16 10.71 16.06
N THR A 115 -0.11 10.93 15.75
CA THR A 115 -0.89 9.98 14.95
C THR A 115 -0.76 10.34 13.48
N GLY A 116 -0.73 9.34 12.59
CA GLY A 116 -0.56 9.57 11.16
C GLY A 116 -1.69 10.38 10.52
N ILE A 117 -2.89 10.38 11.11
CA ILE A 117 -4.02 11.24 10.70
C ILE A 117 -3.70 12.72 10.88
N ASN A 118 -2.90 13.05 11.89
CA ASN A 118 -2.56 14.42 12.25
C ASN A 118 -1.18 14.82 11.73
N TRP A 119 -0.53 14.02 10.87
CA TRP A 119 0.85 14.29 10.47
C TRP A 119 1.00 15.63 9.74
N ASP A 120 1.83 16.50 10.30
CA ASP A 120 2.28 17.73 9.67
C ASP A 120 3.78 17.91 9.94
N VAL A 121 4.56 18.11 8.87
CA VAL A 121 6.03 18.18 8.96
C VAL A 121 6.48 19.42 9.77
N GLN A 122 5.79 20.54 9.63
CA GLN A 122 6.17 21.79 10.24
C GLN A 122 5.90 21.78 11.74
N GLU A 123 4.74 21.28 12.16
CA GLU A 123 4.40 21.12 13.58
C GLU A 123 5.27 20.05 14.25
N PHE A 124 5.55 18.94 13.56
CA PHE A 124 6.46 17.92 14.07
C PHE A 124 7.86 18.49 14.35
N LEU A 125 8.39 19.33 13.46
CA LEU A 125 9.69 19.99 13.67
C LEU A 125 9.68 20.96 14.85
N LEU A 126 8.57 21.66 15.09
CA LEU A 126 8.42 22.54 16.26
C LEU A 126 8.48 21.75 17.57
N ASP A 127 7.84 20.58 17.63
CA ASP A 127 7.92 19.70 18.80
C ASP A 127 9.34 19.21 19.04
N ILE A 128 10.08 18.84 17.99
CA ILE A 128 11.49 18.44 18.11
C ILE A 128 12.33 19.60 18.65
N GLN A 129 12.14 20.82 18.14
CA GLN A 129 12.88 22.00 18.63
C GLN A 129 12.57 22.28 20.10
N ALA A 130 11.29 22.28 20.49
CA ALA A 130 10.86 22.52 21.87
C ALA A 130 11.49 21.50 22.84
N LEU A 131 11.52 20.23 22.45
CA LEU A 131 12.09 19.15 23.27
C LEU A 131 13.62 19.08 23.23
N SER A 132 14.27 19.65 22.20
CA SER A 132 15.73 19.67 22.10
C SER A 132 16.39 20.52 23.19
N SER A 133 15.69 21.56 23.66
CA SER A 133 16.12 22.48 24.71
C SER A 133 15.87 21.98 26.14
N GLU A 134 15.19 20.86 26.31
CA GLU A 134 15.04 20.18 27.62
C GLU A 134 16.24 19.27 27.96
#